data_AF-A0A8H8JAK6-F1
#
_entry.id   AF-A0A8H8JAK6-F1
#
_cell.length_a   1.000
_cell.length_b   1.000
_cell.length_c   1.000
_cell.angle_alpha   90.00
_cell.angle_beta   90.00
_cell.angle_gamma   90.00
#
_symmetry.space_group_name_H-M   'P 1'
#
loop_
_entity.id
_entity.type
_entity.pdbx_description
1 polymer ?
#
loop_
_entity_poly.entity_id
_entity_poly.type
_entity_poly.pdbx_seq_one_letter_code
_entity_poly.pdbx_strand_id
1 'polypeptide(L)'
;MSGTASTLVELIGFDEIAFDPAPVLDARARRLRVALTPQVLWDRINQKHLSSVMALHCLNFLVKNCVALSGLYEYVNTQFRTTFAIHRMPDGHQTKAHPLSSSNINEGSAEGCRAVLEDILLRQLNLSRKAIEASLTLVGGNLGSIEKVRALISLSSSCPHGYSAFKWVIPLVQLWHMGWADLSRILATFWGKSMSKDPSTLWHNSHQLHRNLKPQDRPEYYPTQQLVF
;
A
#
# COMPACT_ATOMS: atom_id res chain seq x y z
N MET A 1 23.96 6.87 10.53
CA MET A 1 23.96 5.40 10.70
C MET A 1 23.23 4.82 9.51
N SER A 2 23.89 4.02 8.67
CA SER A 2 23.25 3.31 7.57
C SER A 2 23.16 1.82 7.91
N GLY A 3 22.02 1.21 7.63
CA GLY A 3 21.80 -0.21 7.78
C GLY A 3 20.41 -0.55 7.29
N THR A 4 20.22 -1.79 6.87
CA THR A 4 18.95 -2.27 6.33
C THR A 4 18.46 -3.42 7.18
N ALA A 5 17.22 -3.30 7.67
CA ALA A 5 16.49 -4.39 8.29
C ALA A 5 15.38 -4.82 7.33
N SER A 6 15.23 -6.13 7.15
CA SER A 6 14.26 -6.70 6.22
C SER A 6 13.37 -7.71 6.93
N THR A 7 12.17 -7.90 6.41
CA THR A 7 11.23 -8.88 6.93
C THR A 7 10.58 -9.58 5.76
N LEU A 8 10.66 -10.91 5.74
CA LEU A 8 9.91 -11.72 4.81
C LEU A 8 8.50 -11.93 5.39
N VAL A 9 7.47 -11.68 4.59
CA VAL A 9 6.08 -11.82 5.00
C VAL A 9 5.43 -12.90 4.16
N GLU A 10 4.85 -13.90 4.80
CA GLU A 10 4.13 -14.96 4.09
C GLU A 10 2.84 -14.42 3.47
N LEU A 11 2.67 -14.67 2.18
CA LEU A 11 1.42 -14.41 1.47
C LEU A 11 0.45 -15.56 1.69
N ILE A 12 -0.84 -15.24 1.79
CA ILE A 12 -1.91 -16.22 1.93
C ILE A 12 -3.02 -15.97 0.91
N GLY A 13 -3.75 -17.04 0.57
CA GLY A 13 -4.93 -16.94 -0.29
C GLY A 13 -4.64 -16.39 -1.68
N PHE A 14 -3.46 -16.68 -2.23
CA PHE A 14 -3.06 -16.26 -3.57
C PHE A 14 -3.07 -17.45 -4.54
N ASP A 15 -3.26 -17.16 -5.82
CA ASP A 15 -3.06 -18.10 -6.91
C ASP A 15 -1.58 -18.07 -7.33
N GLU A 16 -0.91 -19.21 -7.38
CA GLU A 16 0.49 -19.30 -7.80
C GLU A 16 0.72 -18.71 -9.19
N ILE A 17 -0.27 -18.83 -10.08
CA ILE A 17 -0.23 -18.26 -11.43
C ILE A 17 -0.13 -16.73 -11.39
N ALA A 18 -0.61 -16.08 -10.32
CA ALA A 18 -0.51 -14.63 -10.17
C ALA A 18 0.94 -14.12 -10.06
N PHE A 19 1.89 -15.02 -9.76
CA PHE A 19 3.31 -14.71 -9.66
C PHE A 19 4.11 -15.10 -10.91
N ASP A 20 3.45 -15.61 -11.96
CA ASP A 20 4.08 -15.80 -13.26
C ASP A 20 4.55 -14.44 -13.81
N PRO A 21 5.85 -14.27 -14.15
CA PRO A 21 6.32 -13.04 -14.76
C PRO A 21 5.80 -12.82 -16.18
N ALA A 22 5.37 -13.86 -16.91
CA ALA A 22 5.06 -13.77 -18.34
C ALA A 22 3.98 -12.72 -18.69
N PRO A 23 2.83 -12.63 -17.99
CA PRO A 23 1.82 -11.60 -18.29
C PRO A 23 2.34 -10.17 -18.12
N VAL A 24 3.16 -9.93 -17.09
CA VAL A 24 3.76 -8.61 -16.85
C VAL A 24 4.80 -8.27 -17.91
N LEU A 25 5.60 -9.26 -18.32
CA LEU A 25 6.60 -9.12 -19.37
C LEU A 25 5.96 -8.82 -20.74
N ASP A 26 4.91 -9.55 -21.11
CA ASP A 26 4.15 -9.31 -22.35
C ASP A 26 3.55 -7.89 -22.36
N ALA A 27 2.89 -7.50 -21.27
CA ALA A 27 2.30 -6.18 -21.14
C ALA A 27 3.34 -5.05 -21.27
N ARG A 28 4.55 -5.26 -20.74
CA ARG A 28 5.69 -4.32 -20.87
C ARG A 28 6.19 -4.28 -22.31
N ALA A 29 6.38 -5.42 -22.96
CA ALA A 29 6.82 -5.51 -24.36
C ALA A 29 5.85 -4.78 -25.30
N ARG A 30 4.54 -4.91 -25.06
CA ARG A 30 3.47 -4.23 -25.78
C ARG A 30 3.25 -2.77 -25.37
N ARG A 31 4.02 -2.26 -24.41
CA ARG A 31 3.94 -0.89 -23.87
C ARG A 31 2.52 -0.50 -23.41
N LEU A 32 1.76 -1.44 -22.86
CA LEU A 32 0.36 -1.20 -22.45
C LEU A 32 0.21 -0.08 -21.40
N ARG A 33 1.28 0.22 -20.67
CA ARG A 33 1.32 1.33 -19.71
C ARG A 33 1.03 2.70 -20.35
N VAL A 34 1.36 2.89 -21.63
CA VAL A 34 1.09 4.16 -22.33
C VAL A 34 -0.41 4.43 -22.45
N ALA A 35 -1.23 3.37 -22.49
CA ALA A 35 -2.69 3.47 -22.54
C ALA A 35 -3.33 3.67 -21.15
N LEU A 36 -2.55 3.65 -20.06
CA LEU A 36 -3.06 3.80 -18.71
C LEU A 36 -3.28 5.28 -18.36
N THR A 37 -4.50 5.76 -18.55
CA THR A 37 -4.90 7.13 -18.17
C THR A 37 -5.58 7.14 -16.80
N PRO A 38 -5.71 8.32 -16.14
CA PRO A 38 -6.51 8.44 -14.93
C PRO A 38 -7.95 7.97 -15.11
N GLN A 39 -8.56 8.21 -16.28
CA GLN A 39 -9.91 7.73 -16.58
C GLN A 39 -9.98 6.20 -16.62
N VAL A 40 -9.01 5.54 -17.26
CA VAL A 40 -8.95 4.06 -17.26
C VAL A 40 -8.83 3.51 -15.85
N LEU A 41 -8.05 4.16 -14.99
CA LEU A 41 -7.94 3.77 -13.58
C LEU A 41 -9.24 4.00 -12.82
N TRP A 42 -9.90 5.14 -13.05
CA TRP A 42 -11.19 5.48 -12.46
C TRP A 42 -12.28 4.48 -12.83
N ASP A 43 -12.35 4.09 -14.11
CA ASP A 43 -13.35 3.17 -14.63
C ASP A 43 -13.12 1.72 -14.14
N ARG A 44 -11.89 1.38 -13.75
CA ARG A 44 -11.57 0.07 -13.15
C ARG A 44 -12.00 -0.06 -11.70
N ILE A 45 -12.29 1.05 -11.02
CA ILE A 45 -12.81 1.01 -9.66
C ILE A 45 -14.24 0.47 -9.74
N ASN A 46 -14.55 -0.53 -8.92
CA ASN A 46 -15.94 -0.99 -8.77
C ASN A 46 -16.74 0.05 -7.97
N GLN A 47 -17.18 1.12 -8.65
CA GLN A 47 -17.84 2.27 -8.05
C GLN A 47 -19.08 1.87 -7.25
N LYS A 48 -19.89 0.94 -7.79
CA LYS A 48 -21.08 0.42 -7.12
C LYS A 48 -20.74 -0.24 -5.78
N HIS A 49 -19.70 -1.09 -5.78
CA HIS A 49 -19.23 -1.71 -4.55
C HIS A 49 -18.69 -0.67 -3.57
N LEU A 50 -17.83 0.25 -4.03
CA LEU A 50 -17.26 1.31 -3.20
C LEU A 50 -18.35 2.17 -2.54
N SER A 51 -19.34 2.64 -3.30
CA SER A 51 -20.47 3.41 -2.76
C SER A 51 -21.27 2.61 -1.72
N SER A 52 -21.46 1.31 -1.95
CA SER A 52 -22.18 0.43 -1.02
C SER A 52 -21.41 0.24 0.29
N VAL A 53 -20.09 0.01 0.21
CA VAL A 53 -19.20 -0.08 1.37
C VAL A 53 -19.20 1.22 2.16
N MET A 54 -19.10 2.38 1.49
CA MET A 54 -19.14 3.68 2.14
C MET A 54 -20.48 3.91 2.86
N ALA A 55 -21.61 3.63 2.21
CA ALA A 55 -22.92 3.74 2.84
C ALA A 55 -23.05 2.82 4.07
N LEU A 56 -22.51 1.61 4.00
CA LEU A 56 -22.50 0.66 5.11
C LEU A 56 -21.61 1.15 6.27
N HIS A 57 -20.48 1.81 5.99
CA HIS A 57 -19.65 2.46 7.02
C HIS A 57 -20.39 3.62 7.70
N CYS A 58 -21.10 4.46 6.95
CA CYS A 58 -21.95 5.51 7.52
C CYS A 58 -23.04 4.91 8.43
N LEU A 59 -23.72 3.86 7.98
CA LEU A 59 -24.72 3.16 8.79
C LEU A 59 -24.08 2.56 10.05
N ASN A 60 -22.92 1.91 9.94
CA ASN A 60 -22.21 1.35 11.09
C ASN A 60 -21.88 2.42 12.14
N PHE A 61 -21.45 3.60 11.71
CA PHE A 61 -21.22 4.73 12.60
C PHE A 61 -22.50 5.13 13.34
N LEU A 62 -23.62 5.24 12.63
CA LEU A 62 -24.92 5.57 13.24
C LEU A 62 -25.40 4.48 14.20
N VAL A 63 -25.30 3.20 13.82
CA VAL A 63 -25.70 2.06 14.67
C VAL A 63 -24.89 2.03 15.97
N LYS A 64 -23.58 2.32 15.90
CA LYS A 64 -22.71 2.35 17.10
C LYS A 64 -23.03 3.47 18.07
N ASN A 65 -23.52 4.61 17.58
CA ASN A 65 -23.69 5.83 18.39
C ASN A 65 -25.17 6.19 18.66
N CYS A 66 -26.13 5.56 17.97
CA CYS A 66 -27.56 5.81 18.14
C CYS A 66 -28.27 4.56 18.66
N VAL A 67 -28.70 4.58 19.93
CA VAL A 67 -29.35 3.44 20.61
C VAL A 67 -30.59 2.95 19.85
N ALA A 68 -31.35 3.85 19.22
CA ALA A 68 -32.53 3.51 18.44
C ALA A 68 -32.23 2.60 17.22
N LEU A 69 -30.98 2.57 16.76
CA LEU A 69 -30.53 1.77 15.62
C LEU A 69 -29.77 0.50 16.01
N SER A 70 -29.60 0.23 17.31
CA SER A 70 -28.79 -0.89 17.83
C SER A 70 -29.21 -2.27 17.28
N GLY A 71 -30.49 -2.47 16.98
CA GLY A 71 -31.00 -3.70 16.37
C GLY A 71 -30.44 -4.02 14.97
N LEU A 72 -29.81 -3.05 14.30
CA LEU A 72 -29.19 -3.24 12.98
C LEU A 72 -27.72 -3.70 13.05
N TYR A 73 -27.14 -3.82 14.25
CA TYR A 73 -25.71 -4.11 14.42
C TYR A 73 -25.29 -5.43 13.76
N GLU A 74 -26.07 -6.50 13.95
CA GLU A 74 -25.78 -7.81 13.37
C GLU A 74 -25.91 -7.79 11.84
N TYR A 75 -26.93 -7.11 11.32
CA TYR A 75 -27.10 -6.91 9.88
C TYR A 75 -25.88 -6.23 9.26
N VAL A 76 -25.46 -5.10 9.83
CA VAL A 76 -24.32 -4.32 9.31
C VAL A 76 -23.03 -5.14 9.32
N ASN A 77 -22.74 -5.82 10.44
CA ASN A 77 -21.56 -6.67 10.54
C ASN A 77 -21.60 -7.86 9.57
N THR A 78 -22.76 -8.45 9.36
CA THR A 78 -22.94 -9.55 8.40
C THR A 78 -22.65 -9.08 6.98
N GLN A 79 -23.14 -7.90 6.60
CA GLN A 79 -22.89 -7.32 5.28
C GLN A 79 -21.39 -7.06 5.04
N PHE A 80 -20.66 -6.56 6.05
CA PHE A 80 -19.19 -6.40 5.97
C PHE A 80 -18.43 -7.72 5.85
N ARG A 81 -18.93 -8.78 6.47
CA ARG A 81 -18.27 -10.10 6.48
C ARG A 81 -18.59 -10.94 5.24
N THR A 82 -19.68 -10.62 4.55
CA THR A 82 -20.22 -11.43 3.45
C THR A 82 -20.33 -10.62 2.16
N THR A 83 -21.47 -9.97 1.91
CA THR A 83 -21.82 -9.27 0.66
C THR A 83 -20.74 -8.30 0.17
N PHE A 84 -20.12 -7.56 1.09
CA PHE A 84 -19.14 -6.53 0.75
C PHE A 84 -17.70 -6.91 1.15
N ALA A 85 -17.45 -8.16 1.54
CA ALA A 85 -16.12 -8.65 1.85
C ALA A 85 -15.37 -9.03 0.57
N ILE A 86 -14.52 -8.14 0.05
CA ILE A 86 -13.57 -8.48 -1.02
C ILE A 86 -12.18 -8.71 -0.40
N HIS A 87 -11.49 -9.78 -0.83
CA HIS A 87 -10.15 -10.16 -0.35
C HIS A 87 -10.03 -10.23 1.18
N ARG A 88 -11.10 -10.69 1.85
CA ARG A 88 -11.15 -10.79 3.31
C ARG A 88 -10.09 -11.76 3.82
N MET A 89 -9.32 -11.32 4.80
CA MET A 89 -8.41 -12.19 5.55
C MET A 89 -9.21 -13.27 6.29
N PRO A 90 -8.76 -14.54 6.29
CA PRO A 90 -9.43 -15.60 7.03
C PRO A 90 -9.56 -15.26 8.52
N ASP A 91 -10.64 -15.73 9.15
CA ASP A 91 -10.88 -15.49 10.56
C ASP A 91 -9.76 -16.05 11.43
N GLY A 92 -9.28 -15.24 12.38
CA GLY A 92 -8.19 -15.60 13.28
C GLY A 92 -6.81 -15.68 12.61
N HIS A 93 -6.68 -15.34 11.32
CA HIS A 93 -5.40 -15.39 10.65
C HIS A 93 -4.43 -14.35 11.22
N GLN A 94 -3.23 -14.82 11.57
CA GLN A 94 -2.09 -13.98 11.93
C GLN A 94 -1.05 -14.07 10.84
N THR A 95 -0.70 -12.93 10.24
CA THR A 95 0.34 -12.84 9.23
C THR A 95 1.67 -13.31 9.81
N LYS A 96 2.29 -14.29 9.18
CA LYS A 96 3.62 -14.76 9.57
C LYS A 96 4.67 -13.82 8.97
N ALA A 97 5.43 -13.21 9.86
CA ALA A 97 6.55 -12.33 9.52
C ALA A 97 7.84 -12.96 10.04
N HIS A 98 8.85 -13.02 9.18
CA HIS A 98 10.16 -13.59 9.45
C HIS A 98 11.19 -12.47 9.37
N PRO A 99 11.61 -11.91 10.51
CA PRO A 99 12.70 -10.94 10.54
C PRO A 99 13.96 -11.57 9.95
N LEU A 100 14.57 -10.86 9.00
CA LEU A 100 15.82 -11.27 8.39
C LEU A 100 17.01 -10.60 9.12
N SER A 101 18.21 -11.10 8.86
CA SER A 101 19.42 -10.50 9.43
C SER A 101 19.59 -9.08 8.90
N SER A 102 19.90 -8.14 9.79
CA SER A 102 20.25 -6.78 9.41
C SER A 102 21.59 -6.74 8.66
N SER A 103 21.73 -5.81 7.72
CA SER A 103 22.99 -5.54 7.03
C SER A 103 23.40 -4.08 7.22
N ASN A 104 24.68 -3.79 7.01
CA ASN A 104 25.21 -2.41 7.00
C ASN A 104 25.10 -1.75 5.62
N ILE A 105 24.39 -2.37 4.68
CA ILE A 105 24.24 -1.90 3.30
C ILE A 105 23.40 -0.63 3.30
N ASN A 106 23.87 0.38 2.59
CA ASN A 106 23.17 1.65 2.42
C ASN A 106 22.22 1.58 1.22
N GLU A 107 20.91 1.49 1.47
CA GLU A 107 19.87 1.50 0.42
C GLU A 107 19.58 2.86 -0.23
N GLY A 108 20.36 3.91 0.09
CA GLY A 108 20.17 5.26 -0.44
C GLY A 108 20.47 5.43 -1.94
N SER A 109 20.97 4.40 -2.61
CA SER A 109 21.28 4.39 -4.04
C SER A 109 20.71 3.15 -4.74
N ALA A 110 20.55 3.19 -6.07
CA ALA A 110 20.08 2.04 -6.84
C ALA A 110 21.02 0.82 -6.69
N GLU A 111 22.33 1.08 -6.64
CA GLU A 111 23.35 0.06 -6.37
C GLU A 111 23.24 -0.50 -4.96
N GLY A 112 22.95 0.36 -3.98
CA GLY A 112 22.66 -0.05 -2.61
C GLY A 112 21.45 -0.96 -2.52
N CYS A 113 20.34 -0.60 -3.16
CA CYS A 113 19.15 -1.44 -3.24
C CYS A 113 19.43 -2.78 -3.95
N ARG A 114 20.27 -2.80 -4.99
CA ARG A 114 20.73 -4.03 -5.64
C ARG A 114 21.45 -4.94 -4.65
N ALA A 115 22.42 -4.39 -3.91
CA ALA A 115 23.17 -5.13 -2.90
C ALA A 115 22.26 -5.65 -1.78
N VAL A 116 21.26 -4.87 -1.34
CA VAL A 116 20.24 -5.34 -0.38
C VAL A 116 19.44 -6.51 -0.92
N LEU A 117 18.96 -6.44 -2.17
CA LEU A 117 18.18 -7.52 -2.77
C LEU A 117 19.00 -8.81 -2.95
N GLU A 118 20.26 -8.68 -3.39
CA GLU A 118 21.18 -9.81 -3.50
C GLU A 118 21.49 -10.41 -2.12
N ASP A 119 21.70 -9.57 -1.10
CA ASP A 119 21.91 -10.00 0.28
C ASP A 119 20.72 -10.82 0.80
N ILE A 120 19.50 -10.29 0.65
CA ILE A 120 18.28 -10.96 1.09
C ILE A 120 18.08 -12.27 0.34
N LEU A 121 18.02 -12.23 -0.99
CA LEU A 121 17.53 -13.36 -1.79
C LEU A 121 18.61 -14.44 -1.99
N LEU A 122 19.85 -14.04 -2.28
CA LEU A 122 20.92 -14.98 -2.58
C LEU A 122 21.64 -15.45 -1.31
N ARG A 123 21.95 -14.55 -0.38
CA ARG A 123 22.72 -14.91 0.82
C ARG A 123 21.83 -15.41 1.96
N GLN A 124 20.79 -14.66 2.32
CA GLN A 124 19.99 -15.00 3.51
C GLN A 124 18.95 -16.09 3.22
N LEU A 125 18.25 -16.00 2.09
CA LEU A 125 17.25 -17.00 1.68
C LEU A 125 17.83 -18.15 0.83
N ASN A 126 19.10 -18.04 0.43
CA ASN A 126 19.81 -19.04 -0.37
C ASN A 126 19.07 -19.46 -1.66
N LEU A 127 18.37 -18.52 -2.29
CA LEU A 127 17.67 -18.77 -3.54
C LEU A 127 18.63 -18.72 -4.71
N SER A 128 18.44 -19.61 -5.69
CA SER A 128 19.19 -19.53 -6.94
C SER A 128 18.65 -18.39 -7.81
N ARG A 129 19.52 -17.78 -8.61
CA ARG A 129 19.14 -16.73 -9.59
C ARG A 129 18.01 -17.18 -10.53
N LYS A 130 18.03 -18.46 -10.93
CA LYS A 130 17.01 -19.07 -11.78
C LYS A 130 15.65 -19.17 -11.07
N ALA A 131 15.65 -19.53 -9.79
CA ALA A 131 14.42 -19.60 -8.99
C ALA A 131 13.80 -18.20 -8.80
N ILE A 132 14.64 -17.19 -8.58
CA ILE A 132 14.19 -15.80 -8.42
C ILE A 132 13.61 -15.25 -9.72
N GLU A 133 14.25 -15.51 -10.86
CA GLU A 133 13.76 -15.04 -12.16
C GLU A 133 12.43 -15.69 -12.57
N ALA A 134 12.19 -16.93 -12.13
CA ALA A 134 11.00 -17.69 -12.48
C ALA A 134 9.70 -17.18 -11.83
N SER A 135 9.80 -16.30 -10.82
CA SER A 135 8.64 -15.80 -10.09
C SER A 135 8.74 -14.29 -9.87
N LEU A 136 7.62 -13.61 -9.95
CA LEU A 136 7.53 -12.24 -9.46
C LEU A 136 7.80 -12.22 -7.95
N THR A 137 8.49 -11.17 -7.50
CA THR A 137 8.75 -10.92 -6.08
C THR A 137 8.25 -9.52 -5.74
N LEU A 138 7.34 -9.44 -4.77
CA LEU A 138 6.90 -8.17 -4.22
C LEU A 138 8.01 -7.63 -3.31
N VAL A 139 8.55 -6.47 -3.67
CA VAL A 139 9.53 -5.76 -2.86
C VAL A 139 8.87 -4.52 -2.29
N GLY A 140 8.65 -4.53 -0.98
CA GLY A 140 8.02 -3.44 -0.27
C GLY A 140 9.03 -2.53 0.42
N GLY A 141 8.83 -1.22 0.36
CA GLY A 141 9.69 -0.26 1.07
C GLY A 141 9.05 1.11 1.24
N ASN A 142 9.84 2.05 1.76
CA ASN A 142 9.47 3.46 1.77
C ASN A 142 9.53 4.06 0.35
N LEU A 143 9.03 5.30 0.18
CA LEU A 143 9.02 5.98 -1.11
C LEU A 143 10.42 6.07 -1.76
N GLY A 144 11.46 6.34 -0.96
CA GLY A 144 12.83 6.49 -1.43
C GLY A 144 13.43 5.17 -1.91
N SER A 145 13.38 4.11 -1.11
CA SER A 145 13.90 2.79 -1.50
C SER A 145 13.20 2.28 -2.76
N ILE A 146 11.88 2.44 -2.85
CA ILE A 146 11.10 2.02 -4.02
C ILE A 146 11.42 2.84 -5.27
N GLU A 147 11.69 4.14 -5.14
CA GLU A 147 12.20 4.94 -6.25
C GLU A 147 13.56 4.39 -6.74
N LYS A 148 14.47 4.04 -5.83
CA LYS A 148 15.79 3.48 -6.20
C LYS A 148 15.69 2.09 -6.81
N VAL A 149 14.77 1.24 -6.35
CA VAL A 149 14.47 -0.06 -7.00
C VAL A 149 13.90 0.14 -8.40
N ARG A 150 13.01 1.12 -8.60
CA ARG A 150 12.50 1.44 -9.96
C ARG A 150 13.60 1.97 -10.87
N ALA A 151 14.50 2.81 -10.35
CA ALA A 151 15.66 3.27 -11.07
C ALA A 151 16.58 2.11 -11.45
N LEU A 152 16.83 1.16 -10.55
CA LEU A 152 17.57 -0.06 -10.82
C LEU A 152 16.95 -0.85 -11.99
N ILE A 153 15.63 -1.11 -11.96
CA ILE A 153 14.92 -1.80 -13.05
C ILE A 153 15.09 -1.04 -14.38
N SER A 154 15.00 0.29 -14.35
CA SER A 154 15.16 1.13 -15.54
C SER A 154 16.59 1.13 -16.08
N LEU A 155 17.61 1.13 -15.21
CA LEU A 155 19.01 1.09 -15.63
C LEU A 155 19.40 -0.29 -16.16
N SER A 156 18.82 -1.34 -15.58
CA SER A 156 19.00 -2.73 -15.99
C SER A 156 18.17 -3.11 -17.23
N SER A 157 17.34 -2.21 -17.77
CA SER A 157 16.44 -2.55 -18.88
C SER A 157 17.15 -2.84 -20.20
N SER A 158 18.41 -2.40 -20.33
CA SER A 158 19.28 -2.73 -21.47
C SER A 158 19.80 -4.16 -21.41
N CYS A 159 19.71 -4.84 -20.26
CA CYS A 159 20.03 -6.26 -20.11
C CYS A 159 18.85 -7.09 -20.63
N PRO A 160 19.00 -7.84 -21.74
CA PRO A 160 17.86 -8.41 -22.43
C PRO A 160 17.19 -9.57 -21.64
N HIS A 161 17.92 -10.27 -20.78
CA HIS A 161 17.44 -11.49 -20.10
C HIS A 161 18.15 -11.75 -18.77
N GLY A 162 17.49 -12.51 -17.89
CA GLY A 162 18.10 -13.01 -16.67
C GLY A 162 17.68 -12.28 -15.40
N TYR A 163 18.12 -12.86 -14.29
CA TYR A 163 18.14 -12.26 -12.96
C TYR A 163 18.59 -10.78 -12.93
N SER A 164 19.65 -10.44 -13.67
CA SER A 164 20.25 -9.09 -13.68
C SER A 164 19.38 -8.01 -14.33
N ALA A 165 18.31 -8.37 -15.03
CA ALA A 165 17.36 -7.42 -15.61
C ALA A 165 16.34 -6.91 -14.58
N PHE A 166 16.26 -7.51 -13.39
CA PHE A 166 15.31 -7.18 -12.32
C PHE A 166 13.83 -7.17 -12.75
N LYS A 167 13.50 -7.81 -13.88
CA LYS A 167 12.13 -7.83 -14.41
C LYS A 167 11.17 -8.63 -13.52
N TRP A 168 11.72 -9.50 -12.66
CA TRP A 168 11.05 -10.27 -11.62
C TRP A 168 10.64 -9.44 -10.40
N VAL A 169 11.12 -8.20 -10.24
CA VAL A 169 10.74 -7.33 -9.11
C VAL A 169 9.46 -6.55 -9.40
N ILE A 170 8.53 -6.59 -8.45
CA ILE A 170 7.37 -5.68 -8.38
C ILE A 170 7.56 -4.74 -7.18
N PRO A 171 8.01 -3.50 -7.41
CA PRO A 171 8.30 -2.56 -6.33
C PRO A 171 7.01 -1.88 -5.84
N LEU A 172 6.67 -2.11 -4.57
CA LEU A 172 5.47 -1.59 -3.90
C LEU A 172 5.85 -0.63 -2.77
N VAL A 173 5.22 0.54 -2.75
CA VAL A 173 5.31 1.43 -1.58
C VAL A 173 4.48 0.77 -0.47
N GLN A 174 5.06 0.61 0.72
CA GLN A 174 4.35 0.01 1.84
C GLN A 174 3.12 0.84 2.22
N LEU A 175 2.04 0.15 2.60
CA LEU A 175 0.72 0.73 2.83
C LEU A 175 0.76 1.89 3.84
N TRP A 176 1.61 1.79 4.86
CA TRP A 176 1.77 2.85 5.84
C TRP A 176 2.27 4.16 5.21
N HIS A 177 3.29 4.09 4.36
CA HIS A 177 3.79 5.28 3.64
C HIS A 177 2.79 5.81 2.61
N MET A 178 2.03 4.93 1.95
CA MET A 178 0.94 5.35 1.06
C MET A 178 -0.16 6.09 1.83
N GLY A 179 -0.59 5.54 2.96
CA GLY A 179 -1.59 6.19 3.83
C GLY A 179 -1.09 7.53 4.34
N TRP A 180 0.21 7.66 4.64
CA TRP A 180 0.77 8.92 5.10
C TRP A 180 0.73 10.01 4.03
N ALA A 181 1.09 9.65 2.79
CA ALA A 181 0.98 10.54 1.64
C ALA A 181 -0.48 10.93 1.37
N ASP A 182 -1.42 9.99 1.54
CA ASP A 182 -2.84 10.25 1.33
C ASP A 182 -3.43 11.19 2.40
N LEU A 183 -3.07 10.99 3.67
CA LEU A 183 -3.44 11.91 4.76
C LEU A 183 -2.92 13.33 4.50
N SER A 184 -1.68 13.46 4.04
CA SER A 184 -1.08 14.74 3.64
C SER A 184 -1.90 15.42 2.54
N ARG A 185 -2.26 14.66 1.49
CA ARG A 185 -3.13 15.14 0.39
C ARG A 185 -4.51 15.58 0.90
N ILE A 186 -5.15 14.79 1.76
CA ILE A 186 -6.47 15.09 2.34
C ILE A 186 -6.41 16.37 3.16
N LEU A 187 -5.41 16.52 4.04
CA LEU A 187 -5.21 17.76 4.79
C LEU A 187 -5.03 18.95 3.86
N ALA A 188 -4.10 18.87 2.89
CA ALA A 188 -3.85 19.97 1.96
C ALA A 188 -5.12 20.40 1.19
N THR A 189 -6.01 19.46 0.89
CA THR A 189 -7.24 19.71 0.13
C THR A 189 -8.38 20.26 1.00
N PHE A 190 -8.58 19.69 2.20
CA PHE A 190 -9.79 19.89 3.00
C PHE A 190 -9.55 20.61 4.33
N TRP A 191 -8.32 21.07 4.61
CA TRP A 191 -8.03 21.78 5.85
C TRP A 191 -8.89 23.04 6.02
N GLY A 192 -9.04 23.81 4.95
CA GLY A 192 -9.74 25.09 4.99
C GLY A 192 -8.91 26.21 5.61
N LYS A 193 -9.56 27.36 5.85
CA LYS A 193 -8.91 28.54 6.45
C LYS A 193 -8.95 28.46 7.98
N SER A 194 -7.93 29.04 8.62
CA SER A 194 -7.94 29.22 10.07
C SER A 194 -9.16 30.04 10.51
N MET A 195 -9.73 29.72 11.67
CA MET A 195 -10.94 30.36 12.22
C MET A 195 -12.20 30.17 11.36
N SER A 196 -12.20 29.19 10.46
CA SER A 196 -13.38 28.86 9.67
C SER A 196 -14.52 28.37 10.56
N LYS A 197 -15.71 28.94 10.33
CA LYS A 197 -16.97 28.44 10.93
C LYS A 197 -17.64 27.37 10.06
N ASP A 198 -17.07 27.05 8.91
CA ASP A 198 -17.60 26.04 8.00
C ASP A 198 -17.36 24.63 8.56
N PRO A 199 -18.42 23.90 8.94
CA PRO A 199 -18.30 22.57 9.53
C PRO A 199 -17.78 21.51 8.55
N SER A 200 -17.73 21.82 7.24
CA SER A 200 -17.14 20.92 6.24
C SER A 200 -15.61 20.91 6.23
N THR A 201 -14.96 21.84 6.95
CA THR A 201 -13.49 21.96 6.97
C THR A 201 -12.85 21.13 8.07
N LEU A 202 -11.67 20.55 7.81
CA LEU A 202 -10.93 19.80 8.83
C LEU A 202 -10.39 20.72 9.93
N TRP A 203 -10.10 21.99 9.64
CA TRP A 203 -9.73 22.97 10.68
C TRP A 203 -10.85 23.13 11.71
N HIS A 204 -12.09 23.33 11.26
CA HIS A 204 -13.23 23.52 12.15
C HIS A 204 -13.44 22.29 13.04
N ASN A 205 -13.46 21.11 12.43
CA ASN A 205 -13.65 19.86 13.17
C ASN A 205 -12.49 19.57 14.14
N SER A 206 -11.25 19.80 13.73
CA SER A 206 -10.08 19.66 14.63
C SER A 206 -10.20 20.58 15.84
N HIS A 207 -10.63 21.83 15.64
CA HIS A 207 -10.81 22.79 16.72
C HIS A 207 -11.96 22.39 17.67
N GLN A 208 -13.11 21.97 17.13
CA GLN A 208 -14.26 21.50 17.93
C GLN A 208 -13.92 20.25 18.76
N LEU A 209 -13.08 19.37 18.21
CA LEU A 209 -12.62 18.15 18.88
C LEU A 209 -11.42 18.37 19.80
N HIS A 210 -10.98 19.63 19.99
CA HIS A 210 -9.79 19.99 20.78
C HIS A 210 -8.51 19.25 20.35
N ARG A 211 -8.36 19.02 19.04
CA ARG A 211 -7.19 18.38 18.46
C ARG A 211 -6.19 19.41 17.94
N ASN A 212 -4.95 19.29 18.39
CA ASN A 212 -3.84 20.17 18.00
C ASN A 212 -3.14 19.65 16.73
N LEU A 213 -3.87 19.59 15.62
CA LEU A 213 -3.33 19.18 14.33
C LEU A 213 -2.93 20.41 13.51
N LYS A 214 -1.84 20.27 12.75
CA LYS A 214 -1.36 21.30 11.82
C LYS A 214 -1.38 20.75 10.40
N PRO A 215 -1.80 21.54 9.40
CA PRO A 215 -1.67 21.14 8.01
C PRO A 215 -0.18 21.16 7.67
N GLN A 216 0.42 19.99 7.51
CA GLN A 216 1.83 19.85 7.17
C GLN A 216 1.96 18.80 6.08
N ASP A 217 2.99 18.93 5.24
CA ASP A 217 3.31 17.95 4.20
C ASP A 217 3.62 16.55 4.78
N ARG A 218 3.95 16.50 6.08
CA ARG A 218 4.32 15.32 6.86
C ARG A 218 3.54 15.29 8.17
N PRO A 219 2.24 15.03 8.13
CA PRO A 219 1.40 15.14 9.31
C PRO A 219 1.68 13.99 10.29
N GLU A 220 1.37 14.17 11.57
CA GLU A 220 1.45 13.06 12.52
C GLU A 220 0.44 11.98 12.13
N TYR A 221 0.92 10.77 11.84
CA TYR A 221 0.12 9.75 11.16
C TYR A 221 -1.17 9.40 11.92
N TYR A 222 -1.06 8.88 13.15
CA TYR A 222 -2.23 8.41 13.89
C TYR A 222 -3.19 9.54 14.30
N PRO A 223 -2.71 10.69 14.83
CA PRO A 223 -3.60 11.81 15.14
C PRO A 223 -4.37 12.32 13.92
N THR A 224 -3.71 12.38 12.77
CA THR A 224 -4.34 12.81 11.52
C THR A 224 -5.33 11.78 11.00
N GLN A 225 -4.96 10.50 11.03
CA GLN A 225 -5.83 9.41 10.61
C GLN A 225 -7.15 9.42 11.38
N GLN A 226 -7.09 9.58 12.71
CA GLN A 226 -8.28 9.65 13.56
C GLN A 226 -9.18 10.87 13.27
N LEU A 227 -8.65 11.92 12.66
CA LEU A 227 -9.44 13.11 12.30
C LEU A 227 -10.17 12.88 10.97
N VAL A 228 -9.54 12.14 10.07
CA VAL A 228 -10.04 11.87 8.71
C VAL A 228 -11.02 10.69 8.68
N PHE A 229 -10.80 9.67 9.50
CA PHE A 229 -11.57 8.41 9.55
C PHE A 229 -12.10 8.14 10.96
#